data_AF-A0A1Q9NDR7-F1
#
_entry.id   AF-A0A1Q9NDR7-F1
#
_cell.length_a   1.000
_cell.length_b   1.000
_cell.length_c   1.000
_cell.angle_alpha   90.00
_cell.angle_beta   90.00
_cell.angle_gamma   90.00
#
_symmetry.space_group_name_H-M   'P 1'
#
loop_
_entity.id
_entity.type
_entity.pdbx_description
1 polymer ?
#
loop_
_entity_poly.entity_id
_entity_poly.type
_entity_poly.pdbx_seq_one_letter_code
_entity_poly.pdbx_strand_id
1 'polypeptide(L)'
;MSSRYTIKGIVKQSLPVLFGVTIISMVTGASFEHIFTTLITVIPVIVIILPAFIHLVGDISDVFSARLSTMLYKGDIDYNFRPYRLYMLNALAILTVASTGFIFISLVGNFVSLLVFNNHEPWLKFMFVILISGVLSVIILIIIASLLTRFTIIRQLDPDNIVPPITTTGGDLIATLLLIYLTQTFLL
;
A
#
# COMPACT_ATOMS: atom_id res chain seq x y z
N MET A 1 -33.43 1.31 -6.25
CA MET A 1 -31.95 1.20 -6.28
C MET A 1 -31.39 2.57 -6.60
N SER A 2 -30.63 3.18 -5.69
CA SER A 2 -30.07 4.52 -5.89
C SER A 2 -29.17 4.52 -7.13
N SER A 3 -29.15 5.61 -7.90
CA SER A 3 -28.46 5.67 -9.21
C SER A 3 -26.93 5.47 -9.15
N ARG A 4 -26.36 5.24 -7.96
CA ARG A 4 -24.94 5.00 -7.70
C ARG A 4 -24.45 3.63 -8.17
N TYR A 5 -25.28 2.59 -8.04
CA TYR A 5 -24.94 1.21 -8.43
C TYR A 5 -25.40 0.85 -9.85
N THR A 6 -25.32 1.82 -10.77
CA THR A 6 -25.54 1.56 -12.20
C THR A 6 -24.20 1.49 -12.91
N ILE A 7 -24.08 0.66 -13.95
CA ILE A 7 -22.85 0.57 -14.77
C ILE A 7 -22.39 1.98 -15.19
N LYS A 8 -23.33 2.83 -15.63
CA LYS A 8 -23.06 4.22 -16.01
C LYS A 8 -22.56 5.07 -14.85
N GLY A 9 -23.08 4.87 -13.64
CA GLY A 9 -22.66 5.56 -12.42
C GLY A 9 -21.23 5.20 -12.02
N ILE A 10 -20.91 3.91 -11.97
CA ILE A 10 -19.58 3.40 -11.65
C ILE A 10 -18.55 3.91 -12.67
N VAL A 11 -18.81 3.72 -13.96
CA VAL A 11 -17.90 4.18 -15.02
C VAL A 11 -17.67 5.69 -14.94
N LYS A 12 -18.71 6.49 -14.70
CA LYS A 12 -18.57 7.95 -14.60
C LYS A 12 -17.72 8.39 -13.39
N GLN A 13 -17.73 7.62 -12.31
CA GLN A 13 -16.97 7.94 -11.10
C GLN A 13 -15.53 7.40 -11.16
N SER A 14 -15.35 6.13 -11.51
CA SER A 14 -14.05 5.47 -11.50
C SER A 14 -13.17 5.86 -12.68
N LEU A 15 -13.74 6.05 -13.88
CA LEU A 15 -12.94 6.28 -15.08
C LEU A 15 -12.07 7.54 -15.00
N PRO A 16 -12.56 8.73 -14.58
CA PRO A 16 -11.71 9.90 -14.42
C PRO A 16 -10.61 9.71 -13.38
N VAL A 17 -10.92 9.01 -12.28
CA VAL A 17 -9.95 8.69 -11.22
C VAL A 17 -8.86 7.78 -11.77
N LEU A 18 -9.24 6.68 -12.43
CA LEU A 18 -8.32 5.74 -13.07
C LEU A 18 -7.42 6.43 -14.10
N PHE A 19 -7.97 7.29 -14.95
CA PHE A 19 -7.18 8.07 -15.91
C PHE A 19 -6.13 8.94 -15.21
N GLY A 20 -6.54 9.72 -14.20
CA GLY A 20 -5.62 10.59 -13.47
C GLY A 20 -4.53 9.79 -12.74
N VAL A 21 -4.93 8.72 -12.07
CA VAL A 21 -4.05 7.81 -11.35
C VAL A 21 -3.05 7.14 -12.30
N THR A 22 -3.48 6.66 -13.47
CA THR A 22 -2.61 6.03 -14.46
C THR A 22 -1.52 6.99 -14.96
N ILE A 23 -1.86 8.27 -15.20
CA ILE A 23 -0.88 9.28 -15.60
C ILE A 23 0.17 9.47 -14.49
N ILE A 24 -0.28 9.55 -13.24
CA ILE A 24 0.61 9.68 -12.08
C ILE A 24 1.54 8.46 -12.00
N SER A 25 1.01 7.24 -12.16
CA SER A 25 1.81 6.01 -12.15
C SER A 25 2.86 6.00 -13.26
N MET A 26 2.50 6.44 -14.48
CA MET A 26 3.45 6.55 -15.60
C MET A 26 4.58 7.52 -15.30
N VAL A 27 4.27 8.74 -14.84
CA VAL A 27 5.29 9.76 -14.51
C VAL A 27 6.20 9.26 -13.40
N THR A 28 5.63 8.61 -12.39
CA THR A 28 6.42 8.13 -11.25
C THR A 28 7.29 6.93 -11.61
N GLY A 29 6.78 6.01 -12.41
CA GLY A 29 7.57 4.89 -12.95
C GLY A 29 8.77 5.38 -13.75
N ALA A 30 8.56 6.36 -14.65
CA ALA A 30 9.65 6.97 -15.41
C ALA A 30 10.68 7.67 -14.50
N SER A 31 10.23 8.29 -13.41
CA SER A 31 11.12 8.95 -12.43
C SER A 31 11.97 7.96 -11.65
N PHE A 32 11.52 6.72 -11.45
CA PHE A 32 12.24 5.69 -10.69
C PHE A 32 13.13 4.77 -11.52
N GLU A 33 13.10 4.87 -12.85
CA GLU A 33 13.88 4.00 -13.75
C GLU A 33 15.38 3.99 -13.42
N HIS A 34 15.98 5.18 -13.20
CA HIS A 34 17.40 5.31 -12.84
C HIS A 34 17.75 4.68 -11.49
N ILE A 35 16.83 4.75 -10.53
CA ILE A 35 17.05 4.18 -9.21
C ILE A 35 16.91 2.65 -9.27
N PHE A 36 15.93 2.18 -10.04
CA PHE A 36 15.67 0.76 -10.24
C PHE A 36 16.86 0.05 -10.89
N THR A 37 17.43 0.66 -11.93
CA THR A 37 18.63 0.13 -12.61
C THR A 37 19.83 0.04 -11.68
N THR A 38 20.00 1.00 -10.76
CA THR A 38 21.04 0.95 -9.72
C THR A 38 20.79 -0.15 -8.69
N LEU A 39 19.53 -0.42 -8.32
CA LEU A 39 19.22 -1.46 -7.35
C LEU A 39 19.41 -2.87 -7.89
N ILE A 40 19.10 -3.09 -9.18
CA ILE A 40 19.34 -4.38 -9.85
C ILE A 40 20.80 -4.78 -9.76
N THR A 41 21.73 -3.83 -9.91
CA THR A 41 23.16 -4.12 -9.94
C THR A 41 23.73 -4.42 -8.55
N VAL A 42 23.17 -3.83 -7.49
CA VAL A 42 23.73 -3.98 -6.14
C VAL A 42 23.01 -5.01 -5.29
N ILE A 43 21.67 -5.05 -5.32
CA ILE A 43 20.87 -6.02 -4.54
C ILE A 43 19.74 -6.57 -5.44
N PRO A 44 20.07 -7.53 -6.34
CA PRO A 44 19.13 -8.04 -7.35
C PRO A 44 17.84 -8.60 -6.76
N VAL A 45 17.91 -9.18 -5.55
CA VAL A 45 16.76 -9.80 -4.90
C VAL A 45 15.64 -8.81 -4.56
N ILE A 46 15.94 -7.52 -4.39
CA ILE A 46 14.94 -6.48 -4.13
C ILE A 46 13.95 -6.38 -5.28
N VAL A 47 14.41 -6.51 -6.52
CA VAL A 47 13.55 -6.44 -7.69
C VAL A 47 12.62 -7.65 -7.79
N ILE A 48 13.06 -8.81 -7.30
CA ILE A 48 12.22 -10.02 -7.26
C ILE A 48 11.09 -9.87 -6.23
N ILE A 49 11.40 -9.31 -5.06
CA ILE A 49 10.39 -9.15 -3.99
C ILE A 49 9.51 -7.91 -4.18
N LEU A 50 9.96 -6.92 -4.95
CA LEU A 50 9.27 -5.64 -5.07
C LEU A 50 7.81 -5.78 -5.50
N PRO A 51 7.43 -6.59 -6.52
CA PRO A 51 6.04 -6.79 -6.89
C PRO A 51 5.21 -7.33 -5.72
N ALA A 52 5.72 -8.31 -4.97
CA ALA A 52 5.02 -8.85 -3.81
C ALA A 52 4.89 -7.81 -2.68
N PHE A 53 5.93 -6.98 -2.50
CA PHE A 53 5.96 -5.94 -1.48
C PHE A 53 4.94 -4.82 -1.74
N ILE A 54 4.92 -4.25 -2.95
CA ILE A 54 3.98 -3.18 -3.30
C ILE A 54 2.53 -3.69 -3.31
N HIS A 55 2.31 -4.92 -3.80
CA HIS A 55 0.98 -5.54 -3.82
C HIS A 55 0.44 -5.73 -2.41
N LEU A 56 1.27 -6.24 -1.48
CA LEU A 56 0.88 -6.39 -0.08
C LEU A 56 0.51 -5.03 0.55
N VAL A 57 1.26 -3.98 0.27
CA VAL A 57 0.95 -2.62 0.77
C VAL A 57 -0.40 -2.13 0.25
N GLY A 58 -0.66 -2.30 -1.06
CA GLY A 58 -1.92 -1.91 -1.71
C GLY A 58 -3.12 -2.67 -1.15
N ASP A 59 -3.07 -4.00 -1.15
CA ASP A 59 -4.16 -4.87 -0.68
C ASP A 59 -4.56 -4.55 0.76
N ILE A 60 -3.57 -4.32 1.62
CA ILE A 60 -3.81 -4.01 3.02
C ILE A 60 -4.54 -2.68 3.18
N SER A 61 -4.18 -1.67 2.39
CA SER A 61 -4.89 -0.40 2.38
C SER A 61 -6.33 -0.54 1.88
N ASP A 62 -6.55 -1.38 0.87
CA ASP A 62 -7.88 -1.63 0.32
C ASP A 62 -8.77 -2.34 1.33
N VAL A 63 -8.27 -3.40 1.98
CA VAL A 63 -8.99 -4.09 3.08
C VAL A 63 -9.27 -3.13 4.24
N PHE A 64 -8.31 -2.29 4.63
CA PHE A 64 -8.53 -1.30 5.67
C PHE A 64 -9.65 -0.32 5.30
N SER A 65 -9.62 0.23 4.07
CA SER A 65 -10.60 1.20 3.60
C SER A 65 -12.01 0.60 3.50
N ALA A 66 -12.15 -0.64 3.01
CA ALA A 66 -13.43 -1.34 2.93
C ALA A 66 -14.03 -1.59 4.33
N ARG A 67 -13.20 -2.01 5.29
CA ARG A 67 -13.62 -2.19 6.69
C ARG A 67 -14.03 -0.86 7.33
N LEU A 68 -13.26 0.19 7.10
CA LEU A 68 -13.56 1.53 7.61
C LEU A 68 -14.86 2.09 7.02
N SER A 69 -15.04 1.98 5.70
CA SER A 69 -16.26 2.35 4.98
C SER A 69 -17.48 1.63 5.58
N THR A 70 -17.37 0.32 5.82
CA THR A 70 -18.44 -0.47 6.45
C THR A 70 -18.79 0.02 7.84
N MET A 71 -17.80 0.31 8.69
CA MET A 71 -18.02 0.83 10.05
C MET A 71 -18.72 2.19 10.03
N LEU A 72 -18.36 3.07 9.08
CA LEU A 72 -18.98 4.39 8.91
C LEU A 72 -20.42 4.28 8.41
N TYR A 73 -20.70 3.42 7.42
CA TYR A 73 -22.05 3.21 6.90
C TYR A 73 -22.99 2.54 7.90
N LYS A 74 -22.48 1.61 8.72
CA LYS A 74 -23.25 0.98 9.80
C LYS A 74 -23.50 1.93 10.98
N GLY A 75 -22.73 3.01 11.09
CA GLY A 75 -22.77 3.90 12.24
C GLY A 75 -22.06 3.34 13.49
N ASP A 76 -21.24 2.30 13.32
CA ASP A 76 -20.37 1.77 14.39
C ASP A 76 -19.33 2.83 14.82
N ILE A 77 -18.94 3.68 13.85
CA ILE A 77 -18.02 4.79 14.02
C ILE A 77 -18.58 6.03 13.32
N ASP A 78 -18.41 7.23 13.90
CA ASP A 78 -18.79 8.50 13.29
C ASP A 78 -17.73 9.06 12.31
N TYR A 79 -18.06 10.15 11.60
CA TYR A 79 -17.12 10.80 10.67
C TYR A 79 -15.86 11.40 11.32
N ASN A 80 -15.80 11.48 12.65
CA ASN A 80 -14.61 11.89 13.40
C ASN A 80 -13.89 10.68 14.01
N PHE A 81 -14.18 9.48 13.50
CA PHE A 81 -13.63 8.20 13.92
C PHE A 81 -13.92 7.83 15.38
N ARG A 82 -15.06 8.28 15.94
CA ARG A 82 -15.49 7.94 17.30
C ARG A 82 -16.49 6.77 17.27
N PRO A 83 -16.36 5.78 18.18
CA PRO A 83 -15.37 5.69 19.24
C PRO A 83 -13.97 5.32 18.68
N TYR A 84 -12.95 6.07 19.09
CA TYR A 84 -11.57 5.92 18.58
C TYR A 84 -10.99 4.52 18.81
N ARG A 85 -11.49 3.82 19.84
CA ARG A 85 -11.11 2.44 20.13
C ARG A 85 -11.35 1.50 18.94
N LEU A 86 -12.50 1.59 18.26
CA LEU A 86 -12.81 0.67 17.15
C LEU A 86 -11.92 0.96 15.94
N TYR A 87 -11.72 2.25 15.62
CA TYR A 87 -10.80 2.69 14.58
C TYR A 87 -9.38 2.17 14.83
N MET A 88 -8.87 2.37 16.06
CA MET A 88 -7.51 1.99 16.42
C MET A 88 -7.34 0.46 16.46
N LEU A 89 -8.34 -0.30 16.91
CA LEU A 89 -8.31 -1.76 16.84
C LEU A 89 -8.28 -2.26 15.38
N ASN A 90 -9.02 -1.61 14.48
CA ASN A 90 -8.98 -1.94 13.06
C ASN A 90 -7.58 -1.66 12.48
N ALA A 91 -7.02 -0.48 12.76
CA ALA A 91 -5.68 -0.09 12.31
C ALA A 91 -4.59 -1.04 12.85
N LEU A 92 -4.66 -1.40 14.14
CA LEU A 92 -3.72 -2.34 14.75
C LEU A 92 -3.84 -3.75 14.17
N ALA A 93 -5.05 -4.24 13.93
CA ALA A 93 -5.27 -5.54 13.28
C ALA A 93 -4.72 -5.57 11.85
N ILE A 94 -4.78 -4.43 11.15
CA ILE A 94 -4.19 -4.28 9.83
C ILE A 94 -2.67 -4.26 9.90
N LEU A 95 -2.09 -3.53 10.85
CA LEU A 95 -0.63 -3.49 11.04
C LEU A 95 -0.06 -4.86 11.43
N THR A 96 -0.76 -5.64 12.25
CA THR A 96 -0.30 -7.00 12.60
C THR A 96 -0.27 -7.92 11.38
N VAL A 97 -1.32 -7.89 10.54
CA VAL A 97 -1.35 -8.63 9.28
C VAL A 97 -0.24 -8.16 8.35
N ALA A 98 -0.04 -6.85 8.22
CA ALA A 98 1.05 -6.27 7.43
C ALA A 98 2.42 -6.77 7.87
N SER A 99 2.72 -6.66 9.17
CA SER A 99 3.99 -7.13 9.73
C SER A 99 4.23 -8.61 9.45
N THR A 100 3.21 -9.46 9.61
CA THR A 100 3.34 -10.90 9.28
C THR A 100 3.64 -11.13 7.81
N GLY A 101 2.99 -10.38 6.90
CA GLY A 101 3.24 -10.47 5.47
C GLY A 101 4.65 -10.00 5.08
N PHE A 102 5.14 -8.90 5.65
CA PHE A 102 6.50 -8.41 5.37
C PHE A 102 7.59 -9.35 5.90
N ILE A 103 7.38 -9.96 7.08
CA ILE A 103 8.28 -11.01 7.58
C ILE A 103 8.31 -12.18 6.59
N PHE A 104 7.14 -12.61 6.12
CA PHE A 104 7.05 -13.70 5.15
C PHE A 104 7.76 -13.36 3.83
N ILE A 105 7.52 -12.17 3.26
CA ILE A 105 8.20 -11.69 2.05
C ILE A 105 9.72 -11.65 2.27
N SER A 106 10.20 -11.20 3.43
CA SER A 106 11.61 -11.18 3.74
C SER A 106 12.22 -12.58 3.82
N LEU A 107 11.52 -13.55 4.41
CA LEU A 107 12.01 -14.92 4.51
C LEU A 107 12.14 -15.55 3.12
N VAL A 108 11.12 -15.39 2.29
CA VAL A 108 11.13 -15.85 0.89
C VAL A 108 12.22 -15.14 0.10
N GLY A 109 12.34 -13.82 0.25
CA GLY A 109 13.39 -13.03 -0.40
C GLY A 109 14.79 -13.51 -0.02
N ASN A 110 15.06 -13.74 1.26
CA ASN A 110 16.35 -14.25 1.70
C ASN A 110 16.64 -15.66 1.14
N PHE A 111 15.64 -16.53 1.12
CA PHE A 111 15.74 -17.87 0.54
C PHE A 111 16.06 -17.82 -0.96
N VAL A 112 15.36 -16.96 -1.72
CA VAL A 112 15.65 -16.73 -3.14
C VAL A 112 17.04 -16.14 -3.34
N SER A 113 17.47 -15.21 -2.48
CA SER A 113 18.80 -14.61 -2.54
C SER A 113 19.91 -15.67 -2.45
N LEU A 114 19.75 -16.59 -1.50
CA LEU A 114 20.67 -17.69 -1.28
C LEU A 114 20.71 -18.64 -2.48
N LEU A 115 19.54 -19.03 -3.02
CA LEU A 115 19.45 -20.00 -4.10
C LEU A 115 19.93 -19.47 -5.45
N VAL A 116 19.58 -18.22 -5.78
CA VAL A 116 19.80 -17.66 -7.13
C VAL A 116 21.13 -16.92 -7.23
N PHE A 117 21.49 -16.18 -6.19
CA PHE A 117 22.66 -15.30 -6.24
C PHE A 117 23.84 -15.81 -5.40
N ASN A 118 23.66 -16.91 -4.66
CA ASN A 118 24.65 -17.45 -3.72
C ASN A 118 25.20 -16.39 -2.74
N ASN A 119 24.39 -15.36 -2.47
CA ASN A 119 24.74 -14.23 -1.62
C ASN A 119 24.22 -14.46 -0.21
N HIS A 120 25.14 -14.39 0.75
CA HIS A 120 24.82 -14.42 2.18
C HIS A 120 24.59 -12.99 2.68
N GLU A 121 23.53 -12.36 2.19
CA GLU A 121 23.10 -11.08 2.77
C GLU A 121 22.77 -11.26 4.26
N PRO A 122 23.14 -10.31 5.14
CA PRO A 122 22.78 -10.39 6.55
C PRO A 122 21.25 -10.40 6.69
N TRP A 123 20.69 -11.60 6.89
CA TRP A 123 19.25 -11.86 6.83
C TRP A 123 18.45 -10.94 7.78
N LEU A 124 19.00 -10.62 8.94
CA LEU A 124 18.40 -9.70 9.91
C LEU A 124 18.30 -8.26 9.37
N LYS A 125 19.33 -7.77 8.67
CA LYS A 125 19.31 -6.41 8.10
C LYS A 125 18.30 -6.33 6.94
N PHE A 126 18.28 -7.34 6.09
CA PHE A 126 17.32 -7.43 4.99
C PHE A 126 15.87 -7.46 5.50
N MET A 127 15.61 -8.30 6.51
CA MET A 127 14.30 -8.38 7.17
C MET A 127 13.91 -7.08 7.84
N PHE A 128 14.87 -6.43 8.52
CA PHE A 128 14.64 -5.14 9.14
C PHE A 128 14.23 -4.08 8.11
N VAL A 129 14.94 -3.98 6.98
CA VAL A 129 14.61 -3.03 5.92
C VAL A 129 13.21 -3.30 5.38
N ILE A 130 12.89 -4.52 4.96
CA ILE A 130 11.57 -4.85 4.40
C ILE A 130 10.45 -4.57 5.40
N LEU A 131 10.63 -4.98 6.65
CA LEU A 131 9.62 -4.81 7.69
C LEU A 131 9.37 -3.33 7.98
N ILE A 132 10.43 -2.53 8.18
CA ILE A 132 10.29 -1.11 8.51
C ILE A 132 9.75 -0.32 7.32
N SER A 133 10.26 -0.57 6.11
CA SER A 133 9.72 0.03 4.88
C SER A 133 8.23 -0.24 4.76
N GLY A 134 7.82 -1.51 4.87
CA GLY A 134 6.44 -1.92 4.69
C GLY A 134 5.50 -1.38 5.77
N VAL A 135 5.90 -1.46 7.04
CA VAL A 135 5.09 -0.95 8.16
C VAL A 135 4.91 0.57 8.04
N LEU A 136 5.97 1.32 7.72
CA LEU A 136 5.86 2.76 7.51
C LEU A 136 4.93 3.11 6.34
N SER A 137 5.04 2.39 5.22
CA SER A 137 4.14 2.57 4.07
C SER A 137 2.68 2.34 4.45
N VAL A 138 2.39 1.25 5.18
CA VAL A 138 1.03 0.94 5.62
C VAL A 138 0.50 1.98 6.61
N ILE A 139 1.33 2.50 7.53
CA ILE A 139 0.91 3.59 8.44
C ILE A 139 0.49 4.83 7.65
N ILE A 140 1.28 5.22 6.65
CA ILE A 140 0.98 6.38 5.80
C ILE A 140 -0.32 6.12 5.03
N LEU A 141 -0.49 4.93 4.46
CA LEU A 141 -1.70 4.59 3.71
C LEU A 141 -2.94 4.49 4.58
N ILE A 142 -2.85 4.01 5.81
CA ILE A 142 -3.97 4.04 6.77
C ILE A 142 -4.48 5.48 6.94
N ILE A 143 -3.57 6.45 7.05
CA ILE A 143 -3.94 7.87 7.19
C ILE A 143 -4.61 8.35 5.90
N ILE A 144 -4.01 8.11 4.73
CA ILE A 144 -4.53 8.54 3.42
C ILE A 144 -5.91 7.90 3.17
N ALA A 145 -6.03 6.58 3.32
CA ALA A 145 -7.26 5.82 3.15
C ALA A 145 -8.36 6.32 4.09
N SER A 146 -8.03 6.65 5.35
CA SER A 146 -9.00 7.20 6.30
C SER A 146 -9.54 8.54 5.85
N LEU A 147 -8.65 9.46 5.42
CA LEU A 147 -9.03 10.78 4.94
C LEU A 147 -9.87 10.69 3.66
N LEU A 148 -9.48 9.85 2.71
CA LEU A 148 -10.20 9.64 1.45
C LEU A 148 -11.57 8.99 1.68
N THR A 149 -11.66 7.98 2.54
CA THR A 149 -12.93 7.32 2.89
C THR A 149 -13.90 8.32 3.53
N ARG A 150 -13.42 9.11 4.50
CA ARG A 150 -14.21 10.18 5.11
C ARG A 150 -14.67 11.20 4.07
N PHE A 151 -13.76 11.66 3.21
CA PHE A 151 -14.06 12.67 2.20
C PHE A 151 -15.10 12.19 1.17
N THR A 152 -14.93 10.96 0.66
CA THR A 152 -15.83 10.37 -0.34
C THR A 152 -17.24 10.20 0.20
N ILE A 153 -17.39 9.70 1.43
CA ILE A 153 -18.71 9.54 2.06
C ILE A 153 -19.38 10.90 2.30
N ILE A 154 -18.66 11.90 2.82
CA ILE A 154 -19.20 13.27 3.01
C ILE A 154 -19.66 13.88 1.68
N ARG A 155 -18.91 13.62 0.59
CA ARG A 155 -19.26 14.05 -0.76
C ARG A 155 -20.33 13.19 -1.44
N GLN A 156 -20.91 12.22 -0.73
CA GLN A 156 -21.90 11.30 -1.25
C GLN A 156 -21.43 10.48 -2.46
N LEU A 157 -20.12 10.30 -2.59
CA LEU A 157 -19.48 9.46 -3.58
C LEU A 157 -19.34 8.05 -3.02
N ASP A 158 -19.15 7.07 -3.91
CA ASP A 158 -18.88 5.70 -3.50
C ASP A 158 -17.38 5.56 -3.16
N PRO A 159 -17.01 5.28 -1.89
CA PRO A 159 -15.61 5.07 -1.53
C PRO A 159 -14.99 3.92 -2.32
N ASP A 160 -15.75 2.90 -2.70
CA ASP A 160 -15.25 1.72 -3.41
C ASP A 160 -14.81 2.05 -4.85
N ASN A 161 -15.32 3.14 -5.42
CA ASN A 161 -14.97 3.60 -6.77
C ASN A 161 -13.74 4.53 -6.82
N ILE A 162 -13.34 5.08 -5.67
CA ILE A 162 -12.39 6.20 -5.59
C ILE A 162 -11.20 5.88 -4.69
N VAL A 163 -11.44 5.30 -3.52
CA VAL A 163 -10.40 5.07 -2.52
C VAL A 163 -9.38 4.04 -3.02
N PRO A 164 -9.78 2.82 -3.46
CA PRO A 164 -8.80 1.81 -3.88
C PRO A 164 -7.87 2.28 -5.00
N PRO A 165 -8.35 2.84 -6.14
CA PRO A 165 -7.45 3.31 -7.20
C PRO A 165 -6.40 4.32 -6.72
N ILE A 166 -6.79 5.23 -5.82
CA ILE A 166 -5.88 6.25 -5.28
C ILE A 166 -4.91 5.61 -4.28
N THR A 167 -5.39 4.74 -3.38
CA THR A 167 -4.55 4.13 -2.35
C THR A 167 -3.58 3.11 -2.91
N THR A 168 -3.96 2.31 -3.92
CA THR A 168 -3.04 1.37 -4.57
C THR A 168 -1.91 2.12 -5.26
N THR A 169 -2.23 3.11 -6.10
CA THR A 169 -1.17 3.86 -6.81
C THR A 169 -0.33 4.70 -5.86
N GLY A 170 -0.95 5.45 -4.94
CA GLY A 170 -0.18 6.18 -3.93
C GLY A 170 0.69 5.23 -3.08
N GLY A 171 0.16 4.04 -2.80
CA GLY A 171 0.83 2.96 -2.12
C GLY A 171 2.06 2.46 -2.85
N ASP A 172 1.96 2.19 -4.14
CA ASP A 172 3.09 1.79 -4.98
C ASP A 172 4.22 2.83 -4.91
N LEU A 173 3.89 4.12 -4.96
CA LEU A 173 4.89 5.20 -4.89
C LEU A 173 5.55 5.26 -3.51
N ILE A 174 4.75 5.30 -2.45
CA ILE A 174 5.23 5.40 -1.07
C ILE A 174 6.03 4.16 -0.68
N ALA A 175 5.54 2.97 -1.03
CA ALA A 175 6.20 1.69 -0.79
C ALA A 175 7.54 1.62 -1.50
N THR A 176 7.57 1.94 -2.79
CA THR A 176 8.80 1.91 -3.58
C THR A 176 9.80 2.91 -3.02
N LEU A 177 9.40 4.17 -2.78
CA LEU A 177 10.30 5.19 -2.23
C LEU A 177 10.90 4.80 -0.88
N LEU A 178 10.08 4.33 0.07
CA LEU A 178 10.54 3.95 1.39
C LEU A 178 11.42 2.71 1.37
N LEU A 179 11.10 1.73 0.52
CA LEU A 179 11.94 0.53 0.35
C LEU A 179 13.31 0.91 -0.19
N ILE A 180 13.35 1.72 -1.24
CA ILE A 180 14.58 2.19 -1.87
C ILE A 180 15.42 2.99 -0.88
N TYR A 181 14.83 3.99 -0.24
CA TYR A 181 15.55 4.88 0.67
C TYR A 181 16.18 4.11 1.83
N LEU A 182 15.44 3.20 2.44
CA LEU A 182 15.95 2.39 3.56
C LEU A 182 16.97 1.36 3.09
N THR A 183 16.81 0.79 1.91
CA THR A 183 17.83 -0.07 1.30
C THR A 183 19.15 0.67 1.14
N GLN A 184 19.11 1.87 0.54
CA GLN A 184 20.31 2.68 0.33
C GLN A 184 20.99 3.11 1.63
N THR A 185 20.22 3.26 2.72
CA THR A 185 20.76 3.74 4.00
C THR A 185 21.32 2.61 4.87
N PHE A 186 20.76 1.39 4.78
CA PHE A 186 21.05 0.29 5.71
C PHE A 186 21.74 -0.93 5.08
N LEU A 187 21.61 -1.13 3.77
CA LEU A 187 22.17 -2.29 3.05
C LEU A 187 23.33 -1.92 2.11
N LEU A 188 23.44 -0.65 1.72
CA LEU A 188 24.57 -0.10 0.97
C LEU A 188 25.51 0.66 1.91
#